data_AF-A0A0G1NSM7-F1
#
_entry.id   AF-A0A0G1NSM7-F1
#
_cell.length_a   1.000
_cell.length_b   1.000
_cell.length_c   1.000
_cell.angle_alpha   90.00
_cell.angle_beta   90.00
_cell.angle_gamma   90.00
#
_symmetry.space_group_name_H-M   'P 1'
#
loop_
_entity.id
_entity.type
_entity.pdbx_description
1 polymer ?
#
loop_
_entity_poly.entity_id
_entity_poly.type
_entity_poly.pdbx_seq_one_letter_code
_entity_poly.pdbx_strand_id
1 'polypeptide(L)'
;MSKKVSENFNTMMIKALSVKPIAFNPLLAKLAGSACAGLFMSQLLYWWNKGSNDNWIYKTIKETEEETCLTRSEQDTAIKAWLRLQVLQVKKYGVPPKRHFNIDTNKLFGLLKEVLNDTHSVKSTNQFAENSKSICDNRQHITESMQENTADTLFNKECERPILEN
;
A
#
# COMPACT_ATOMS: atom_id res chain seq x y z
N MET A 1 49.31 4.00 -1.69
CA MET A 1 48.62 2.72 -1.43
C MET A 1 47.12 2.96 -1.39
N SER A 2 46.39 2.61 -2.46
CA SER A 2 44.92 2.71 -2.46
C SER A 2 44.36 1.53 -1.67
N LYS A 3 43.71 1.79 -0.53
CA LYS A 3 43.02 0.74 0.23
C LYS A 3 41.89 0.22 -0.65
N LYS A 4 41.99 -1.04 -1.14
CA LYS A 4 40.82 -1.78 -1.60
C LYS A 4 39.90 -1.92 -0.40
N VAL A 5 38.90 -1.05 -0.31
CA VAL A 5 37.78 -1.26 0.61
C VAL A 5 37.16 -2.59 0.21
N SER A 6 37.14 -3.56 1.12
CA SER A 6 36.46 -4.84 0.91
C SER A 6 35.00 -4.53 0.59
N GLU A 7 34.54 -4.88 -0.61
CA GLU A 7 33.14 -4.68 -1.00
C GLU A 7 32.24 -5.48 -0.05
N ASN A 8 31.27 -4.81 0.56
CA ASN A 8 30.29 -5.50 1.38
C ASN A 8 29.29 -6.27 0.49
N PHE A 9 28.66 -7.30 1.05
CA PHE A 9 27.71 -8.16 0.35
C PHE A 9 26.59 -7.36 -0.35
N ASN A 10 26.09 -6.30 0.29
CA ASN A 10 25.06 -5.43 -0.28
C ASN A 10 25.52 -4.76 -1.60
N THR A 11 26.77 -4.27 -1.64
CA THR A 11 27.35 -3.68 -2.86
C THR A 11 27.45 -4.70 -3.98
N MET A 12 27.85 -5.94 -3.66
CA MET A 12 27.89 -7.03 -4.64
C MET A 12 26.49 -7.35 -5.19
N MET A 13 25.48 -7.41 -4.32
CA MET A 13 24.10 -7.67 -4.72
C MET A 13 23.52 -6.58 -5.61
N ILE A 14 23.74 -5.30 -5.27
CA ILE A 14 23.29 -4.16 -6.09
C ILE A 14 23.88 -4.24 -7.50
N LYS A 15 25.16 -4.59 -7.64
CA LYS A 15 25.80 -4.76 -8.95
C LYS A 15 25.23 -5.95 -9.72
N ALA A 16 25.00 -7.08 -9.05
CA ALA A 16 24.52 -8.31 -9.69
C ALA A 16 23.09 -8.17 -10.24
N LEU A 17 22.20 -7.52 -9.48
CA LEU A 17 20.80 -7.37 -9.85
C LEU A 17 20.56 -6.45 -11.06
N SER A 18 21.56 -5.66 -11.48
CA SER A 18 21.50 -4.76 -12.64
C SER A 18 20.32 -3.77 -12.63
N VAL A 19 19.65 -3.61 -11.49
CA VAL A 19 18.54 -2.68 -11.26
C VAL A 19 18.99 -1.67 -10.20
N LYS A 20 18.66 -0.40 -10.44
CA LYS A 20 18.99 0.66 -9.50
C LYS A 20 18.10 0.55 -8.24
N PRO A 21 18.69 0.43 -7.03
CA PRO A 21 17.89 0.37 -5.81
C PRO A 21 17.17 1.70 -5.56
N ILE A 22 15.96 1.61 -5.00
CA ILE A 22 15.19 2.77 -4.56
C ILE A 22 15.65 3.16 -3.15
N ALA A 23 16.04 4.42 -2.98
CA ALA A 23 16.37 4.97 -1.68
C ALA A 23 15.07 5.22 -0.88
N PHE A 24 14.74 4.29 0.01
CA PHE A 24 13.60 4.42 0.92
C PHE A 24 13.96 5.25 2.14
N ASN A 25 13.16 6.29 2.44
CA ASN A 25 13.31 7.07 3.67
C ASN A 25 12.14 6.76 4.63
N PRO A 26 12.39 6.13 5.80
CA PRO A 26 11.36 5.82 6.77
C PRO A 26 10.56 7.03 7.28
N LEU A 27 11.13 8.24 7.28
CA LEU A 27 10.41 9.45 7.68
C LEU A 27 9.25 9.77 6.74
N LEU A 28 9.41 9.52 5.44
CA LEU A 28 8.31 9.69 4.48
C LEU A 28 7.17 8.70 4.76
N ALA A 29 7.51 7.46 5.12
CA ALA A 29 6.53 6.45 5.50
C ALA A 29 5.80 6.82 6.79
N LYS A 30 6.52 7.29 7.82
CA LYS A 30 5.93 7.77 9.08
C LYS A 30 5.01 8.95 8.85
N LEU A 31 5.45 9.92 8.05
CA LEU A 31 4.65 11.11 7.72
C LEU A 31 3.34 10.74 7.01
N ALA A 32 3.40 9.82 6.03
CA ALA A 32 2.22 9.35 5.32
C ALA A 32 1.38 8.30 6.06
N GLY A 33 1.94 7.69 7.12
CA GLY A 33 1.32 6.58 7.86
C GLY A 33 1.35 5.24 7.13
N SER A 34 2.22 5.05 6.14
CA SER A 34 2.33 3.80 5.37
C SER A 34 3.69 3.62 4.71
N ALA A 35 4.25 2.42 4.80
CA ALA A 35 5.49 2.05 4.11
C ALA A 35 5.36 2.17 2.58
N CYS A 36 4.24 1.70 2.01
CA CYS A 36 3.96 1.81 0.58
C CYS A 36 3.89 3.28 0.14
N ALA A 37 3.28 4.15 0.94
CA ALA A 37 3.21 5.58 0.65
C ALA A 37 4.60 6.24 0.71
N GLY A 38 5.43 5.88 1.69
CA GLY A 38 6.81 6.33 1.77
C GLY A 38 7.65 5.89 0.58
N LEU A 39 7.56 4.62 0.18
CA LEU A 39 8.26 4.08 -0.99
C LEU A 39 7.83 4.79 -2.28
N PHE A 40 6.53 4.98 -2.47
CA PHE A 40 5.97 5.71 -3.61
C PHE A 40 6.52 7.15 -3.68
N MET A 41 6.55 7.87 -2.56
CA MET A 41 7.09 9.24 -2.53
C MET A 41 8.61 9.27 -2.75
N SER A 42 9.36 8.32 -2.18
CA SER A 42 10.79 8.13 -2.46
C SER A 42 11.04 8.00 -3.97
N GLN A 43 10.20 7.22 -4.66
CA GLN A 43 10.31 7.05 -6.11
C GLN A 43 9.91 8.31 -6.89
N LEU A 44 8.85 9.02 -6.48
CA LEU A 44 8.48 10.28 -7.14
C LEU A 44 9.58 11.36 -6.98
N LEU A 45 10.17 11.50 -5.79
CA LEU A 45 11.25 12.46 -5.56
C LEU A 45 12.49 12.17 -6.43
N TYR A 46 12.78 10.90 -6.72
CA TYR A 46 13.83 10.54 -7.66
C TYR A 46 13.59 11.12 -9.07
N TRP A 47 12.32 11.22 -9.48
CA TRP A 47 11.93 11.77 -10.79
C TRP A 47 11.71 13.30 -10.80
N TRP A 48 11.52 13.94 -9.65
CA TRP A 48 11.10 15.35 -9.51
C TRP A 48 12.02 16.37 -10.22
N ASN A 49 13.31 16.06 -10.40
CA ASN A 49 14.26 16.91 -11.13
C ASN A 49 14.93 16.18 -12.31
N LYS A 50 14.22 15.22 -12.92
CA LYS A 50 14.71 14.46 -14.07
C LYS A 50 13.91 14.69 -15.34
N GLY A 51 12.78 15.38 -15.25
CA GLY A 51 11.95 15.77 -16.37
C GLY A 51 12.37 17.11 -16.97
N SER A 52 11.97 17.34 -18.22
CA SER A 52 12.26 18.58 -18.95
C SER A 52 11.33 19.76 -18.61
N ASN A 53 10.19 19.50 -17.97
CA ASN A 53 9.12 20.49 -17.77
C ASN A 53 8.64 20.57 -16.31
N ASP A 54 8.60 21.79 -15.76
CA ASP A 54 7.70 22.27 -14.69
C ASP A 54 7.50 21.36 -13.46
N ASN A 55 8.52 20.59 -13.06
CA ASN A 55 8.47 19.68 -11.91
C ASN A 55 7.32 18.66 -11.96
N TRP A 56 6.80 18.36 -13.16
CA TRP A 56 5.77 17.35 -13.36
C TRP A 56 6.40 16.00 -13.66
N ILE A 57 5.87 14.96 -13.02
CA ILE A 57 6.28 13.58 -13.21
C ILE A 57 5.16 12.83 -13.92
N TYR A 58 5.48 12.19 -15.03
CA TYR A 58 4.52 11.55 -15.92
C TYR A 58 4.76 10.05 -15.90
N LYS A 59 3.83 9.28 -15.30
CA LYS A 59 3.95 7.82 -15.19
C LYS A 59 2.60 7.13 -15.35
N THR A 60 2.60 6.01 -16.04
CA THR A 60 1.51 5.04 -16.03
C THR A 60 1.56 4.21 -14.75
N ILE A 61 0.45 3.53 -14.44
CA ILE A 61 0.37 2.58 -13.32
C ILE A 61 1.42 1.48 -13.47
N LYS A 62 1.58 0.95 -14.70
CA LYS A 62 2.50 -0.15 -15.00
C LYS A 62 3.97 0.27 -14.82
N GLU A 63 4.35 1.45 -15.29
CA GLU A 63 5.72 1.95 -15.08
C GLU A 63 6.03 2.12 -13.58
N THR A 64 5.09 2.63 -12.79
CA THR A 64 5.28 2.72 -11.34
C THR A 64 5.33 1.34 -10.68
N GLU A 65 4.53 0.39 -11.12
CA GLU A 65 4.52 -0.99 -10.63
C GLU A 65 5.83 -1.70 -10.94
N GLU A 66 6.36 -1.57 -12.16
CA GLU A 66 7.67 -2.12 -12.55
C GLU A 66 8.82 -1.52 -11.72
N GLU A 67 8.72 -0.24 -11.35
CA GLU A 67 9.73 0.43 -10.54
C GLU A 67 9.65 0.06 -9.05
N THR A 68 8.45 -0.04 -8.48
CA THR A 68 8.25 -0.08 -7.02
C THR A 68 7.66 -1.38 -6.50
N CYS A 69 7.23 -2.27 -7.39
CA CYS A 69 6.41 -3.45 -7.11
C CYS A 69 5.07 -3.14 -6.43
N LEU A 70 4.63 -1.88 -6.41
CA LEU A 70 3.34 -1.50 -5.85
C LEU A 70 2.23 -1.78 -6.85
N THR A 71 1.26 -2.59 -6.41
CA THR A 71 0.04 -2.85 -7.16
C THR A 71 -0.78 -1.57 -7.36
N ARG A 72 -1.72 -1.59 -8.31
CA ARG A 72 -2.62 -0.45 -8.55
C ARG A 72 -3.34 0.05 -7.28
N SER A 73 -3.83 -0.84 -6.43
CA SER A 73 -4.53 -0.49 -5.19
C SER A 73 -3.61 0.14 -4.14
N GLU A 74 -2.37 -0.36 -4.02
CA GLU A 74 -1.36 0.22 -3.15
C GLU A 74 -0.93 1.60 -3.63
N GLN A 75 -0.74 1.77 -4.95
CA GLN A 75 -0.46 3.07 -5.55
C GLN A 75 -1.61 4.06 -5.28
N ASP A 76 -2.86 3.65 -5.45
CA ASP A 76 -4.03 4.51 -5.19
C ASP A 76 -4.12 4.91 -3.70
N THR A 77 -3.81 3.98 -2.80
CA THR A 77 -3.77 4.24 -1.35
C THR A 77 -2.63 5.20 -0.98
N ALA A 78 -1.44 4.99 -1.55
CA ALA A 78 -0.30 5.88 -1.38
C ALA A 78 -0.60 7.29 -1.88
N ILE A 79 -1.20 7.42 -3.07
CA ILE A 79 -1.61 8.71 -3.63
C ILE A 79 -2.61 9.40 -2.70
N LYS A 80 -3.64 8.70 -2.23
CA LYS A 80 -4.64 9.26 -1.30
C LYS A 80 -3.98 9.79 -0.01
N ALA A 81 -2.98 9.09 0.53
CA ALA A 81 -2.27 9.55 1.72
C ALA A 81 -1.58 10.90 1.50
N TRP A 82 -0.91 11.08 0.36
CA TRP A 82 -0.20 12.32 0.03
C TRP A 82 -1.11 13.46 -0.43
N LEU A 83 -2.23 13.14 -1.10
CA LEU A 83 -3.29 14.11 -1.40
C LEU A 83 -3.90 14.67 -0.11
N ARG A 84 -4.15 13.82 0.89
CA ARG A 84 -4.69 14.23 2.20
C ARG A 84 -3.75 15.19 2.94
N LEU A 85 -2.44 15.00 2.80
CA LEU A 85 -1.43 15.90 3.36
C LEU A 85 -1.22 17.17 2.52
N GLN A 86 -1.93 17.30 1.39
CA GLN A 86 -1.80 18.40 0.43
C GLN A 86 -0.37 18.56 -0.15
N VAL A 87 0.42 17.49 -0.12
CA VAL A 87 1.80 17.47 -0.65
C VAL A 87 1.81 17.09 -2.14
N LEU A 88 0.79 16.39 -2.60
CA LEU A 88 0.74 15.87 -3.96
C LEU A 88 -0.47 16.45 -4.69
N GLN A 89 -0.29 16.78 -5.96
CA GLN A 89 -1.36 17.02 -6.92
C GLN A 89 -1.30 15.94 -7.99
N VAL A 90 -2.46 15.40 -8.38
CA VAL A 90 -2.54 14.32 -9.38
C VAL A 90 -3.56 14.67 -10.46
N LYS A 91 -3.13 14.59 -11.72
CA LYS A 91 -4.01 14.69 -12.89
C LYS A 91 -3.88 13.44 -13.76
N LYS A 92 -4.93 13.09 -14.49
CA LYS A 92 -4.94 11.91 -15.39
C LYS A 92 -5.24 12.37 -16.81
N TYR A 93 -4.42 11.94 -17.77
CA TYR A 93 -4.59 12.30 -19.18
C TYR A 93 -4.29 11.11 -20.11
N GLY A 94 -4.92 11.11 -21.28
CA GLY A 94 -4.62 10.21 -22.39
C GLY A 94 -5.15 8.78 -22.26
N VAL A 95 -4.81 7.95 -23.25
CA VAL A 95 -5.07 6.51 -23.33
C VAL A 95 -3.78 5.81 -23.80
N PRO A 96 -3.22 4.84 -23.05
CA PRO A 96 -3.61 4.46 -21.70
C PRO A 96 -3.41 5.63 -20.71
N PRO A 97 -4.20 5.71 -19.63
CA PRO A 97 -4.21 6.87 -18.74
C PRO A 97 -2.86 7.03 -18.02
N LYS A 98 -2.19 8.16 -18.27
CA LYS A 98 -0.98 8.56 -17.55
C LYS A 98 -1.34 9.44 -16.36
N ARG A 99 -0.76 9.15 -15.21
CA ARG A 99 -0.82 9.99 -14.02
C ARG A 99 0.28 11.04 -14.09
N HIS A 100 -0.12 12.27 -13.84
CA HIS A 100 0.73 13.44 -13.83
C HIS A 100 0.79 13.90 -12.38
N PHE A 101 1.98 13.87 -11.80
CA PHE A 101 2.23 14.20 -10.41
C PHE A 101 2.97 15.52 -10.31
N ASN A 102 2.53 16.39 -9.42
CA ASN A 102 3.28 17.58 -9.02
C ASN A 102 3.39 17.57 -7.49
N ILE A 103 4.61 17.75 -6.99
CA ILE A 103 4.91 17.70 -5.56
C ILE A 103 5.03 19.14 -5.07
N ASP A 104 4.22 19.49 -4.07
CA ASP A 104 4.39 20.72 -3.30
C ASP A 104 5.54 20.52 -2.30
N THR A 105 6.73 20.93 -2.72
CA THR A 105 7.94 20.81 -1.91
C THR A 105 7.91 21.69 -0.67
N ASN A 106 7.28 22.87 -0.73
CA ASN A 106 7.15 23.76 0.42
C ASN A 106 6.33 23.08 1.53
N LYS A 107 5.20 22.47 1.15
CA LYS A 107 4.37 21.72 2.09
C LYS A 107 5.11 20.51 2.66
N LEU A 108 5.80 19.75 1.81
CA LEU A 108 6.59 18.59 2.23
C LEU A 108 7.69 18.99 3.24
N PHE A 109 8.45 20.04 2.95
CA PHE A 109 9.50 20.53 3.86
C PHE A 109 8.93 21.05 5.17
N GLY A 110 7.78 21.73 5.14
CA GLY A 110 7.09 22.18 6.36
C GLY A 110 6.76 21.02 7.30
N LEU A 111 6.09 19.99 6.76
CA LEU A 111 5.72 18.79 7.52
C LEU A 111 6.93 18.03 8.06
N LEU A 112 7.99 17.90 7.25
CA LEU A 112 9.22 17.23 7.71
C LEU A 112 9.90 18.00 8.84
N LYS A 113 9.91 19.34 8.81
CA LYS A 113 10.46 20.17 9.89
C LYS A 113 9.69 19.98 11.20
N GLU A 114 8.37 19.94 11.14
CA GLU A 114 7.51 19.69 12.32
C GLU A 114 7.88 18.36 12.99
N VAL A 115 7.92 17.26 12.23
CA VAL A 115 8.29 15.94 12.73
C VAL A 115 9.70 15.91 13.34
N LEU A 116 10.66 16.61 12.73
CA LEU A 116 12.02 16.68 13.24
C LEU A 116 12.10 17.50 14.53
N ASN A 117 11.37 18.62 14.61
CA ASN A 117 11.34 19.47 15.81
C ASN A 117 10.68 18.78 17.00
N ASP A 118 9.61 18.01 16.76
CA ASP A 118 8.96 17.19 17.79
C ASP A 118 9.90 16.12 18.36
N THR A 119 10.80 15.60 17.52
CA THR A 119 11.83 14.64 17.95
C THR A 119 12.90 15.29 18.85
N HIS A 120 13.10 16.61 18.75
CA HIS A 120 14.06 17.36 19.55
C HIS A 120 13.50 17.89 20.88
N SER A 121 12.18 18.02 21.03
CA SER A 121 11.55 18.41 22.32
C SER A 121 11.41 17.22 23.29
N VAL A 122 11.39 15.99 22.79
CA VAL A 122 11.31 14.76 23.59
C VAL A 122 12.70 14.14 23.80
N LYS A 123 13.61 14.91 24.42
CA LYS A 123 14.75 14.35 25.16
C LYS A 123 14.57 14.60 26.65
N SER A 124 13.49 14.07 27.20
CA SER A 124 13.34 13.73 28.62
C SER A 124 12.14 12.80 28.75
N THR A 125 12.42 11.59 29.24
CA THR A 125 11.49 10.48 29.55
C THR A 125 11.29 9.44 28.45
N ASN A 126 12.09 8.38 28.55
CA ASN A 126 11.83 7.07 28.00
C ASN A 126 10.44 6.58 28.46
N GLN A 127 9.53 6.34 27.52
CA GLN A 127 8.46 5.35 27.64
C GLN A 127 7.69 5.23 26.32
N PHE A 128 8.21 4.44 25.39
CA PHE A 128 7.40 3.71 24.40
C PHE A 128 8.11 2.38 24.12
N ALA A 129 8.24 1.60 25.19
CA ALA A 129 8.37 0.16 25.09
C ALA A 129 6.95 -0.43 25.16
N GLU A 130 6.63 -1.26 24.17
CA GLU A 130 5.54 -2.25 24.19
C GLU A 130 4.10 -1.73 24.26
N ASN A 131 3.48 -1.54 23.09
CA ASN A 131 2.06 -1.87 22.97
C ASN A 131 1.74 -2.47 21.58
N SER A 132 2.31 -3.64 21.33
CA SER A 132 1.87 -4.54 20.25
C SER A 132 1.98 -5.99 20.73
N LYS A 133 1.24 -6.32 21.78
CA LYS A 133 1.07 -7.71 22.20
C LYS A 133 -0.28 -7.91 22.86
N SER A 134 -1.31 -8.14 22.03
CA SER A 134 -2.49 -8.95 22.36
C SER A 134 -3.45 -8.95 21.17
N ILE A 135 -4.12 -10.09 20.98
CA ILE A 135 -5.13 -10.41 19.95
C ILE A 135 -4.55 -11.01 18.65
N CYS A 136 -4.02 -12.22 18.77
CA CYS A 136 -4.31 -13.27 17.79
C CYS A 136 -4.07 -14.68 18.37
N ASP A 137 -4.69 -15.00 19.50
CA ASP A 137 -4.82 -16.39 19.94
C ASP A 137 -6.21 -16.61 20.54
N ASN A 138 -7.12 -17.08 19.70
CA ASN A 138 -8.13 -18.04 20.13
C ASN A 138 -8.69 -18.79 18.90
N ARG A 139 -7.97 -19.84 18.52
CA ARG A 139 -8.53 -20.96 17.77
C ARG A 139 -9.04 -21.97 18.80
N GLN A 140 -10.35 -22.16 18.90
CA GLN A 140 -10.89 -23.44 19.35
C GLN A 140 -11.87 -23.96 18.32
N HIS A 141 -11.43 -25.08 17.74
CA HIS A 141 -12.17 -26.04 16.95
C HIS A 141 -13.09 -26.80 17.91
N ILE A 142 -14.39 -26.91 17.61
CA ILE A 142 -15.23 -28.03 18.06
C ILE A 142 -16.13 -28.44 16.87
N THR A 143 -15.92 -29.67 16.42
CA THR A 143 -16.72 -30.54 15.53
C THR A 143 -18.11 -30.78 16.17
N GLU A 144 -19.23 -31.07 15.52
CA GLU A 144 -19.52 -32.23 14.66
C GLU A 144 -21.00 -32.13 14.19
N SER A 145 -21.30 -32.76 13.07
CA SER A 145 -22.60 -32.89 12.41
C SER A 145 -23.69 -33.57 13.25
N MET A 146 -24.97 -33.27 13.00
CA MET A 146 -26.07 -34.26 12.99
C MET A 146 -27.17 -33.86 12.00
N GLN A 147 -27.58 -34.81 11.16
CA GLN A 147 -28.80 -34.78 10.34
C GLN A 147 -30.02 -35.06 11.23
N GLU A 148 -31.19 -34.50 10.92
CA GLU A 148 -32.44 -35.26 11.09
C GLU A 148 -33.54 -34.81 10.13
N ASN A 149 -34.19 -35.83 9.58
CA ASN A 149 -35.25 -35.81 8.58
C ASN A 149 -36.63 -35.90 9.24
N THR A 150 -37.63 -35.35 8.55
CA THR A 150 -39.03 -35.82 8.47
C THR A 150 -39.93 -35.69 9.71
N ALA A 151 -41.01 -34.92 9.55
CA ALA A 151 -42.38 -35.43 9.71
C ALA A 151 -43.41 -34.41 9.19
N ASP A 152 -44.01 -34.72 8.04
CA ASP A 152 -45.43 -34.42 7.78
C ASP A 152 -45.98 -35.63 7.02
N THR A 153 -46.84 -36.40 7.66
CA THR A 153 -47.52 -37.55 7.05
C THR A 153 -49.02 -37.36 7.19
N LEU A 154 -49.72 -37.76 6.12
CA LEU A 154 -51.14 -38.13 6.01
C LEU A 154 -52.11 -37.02 5.57
N PHE A 155 -52.52 -37.08 4.30
CA PHE A 155 -53.94 -37.34 4.01
C PHE A 155 -54.14 -37.95 2.60
N ASN A 156 -54.64 -39.19 2.64
CA ASN A 156 -55.50 -39.91 1.69
C ASN A 156 -55.24 -39.95 0.18
N LYS A 157 -54.92 -41.19 -0.21
CA LYS A 157 -55.33 -41.94 -1.40
C LYS A 157 -56.69 -41.55 -2.02
N GLU A 158 -56.71 -41.87 -3.32
CA GLU A 158 -57.82 -42.37 -4.15
C GLU A 158 -58.52 -41.40 -5.11
N CYS A 159 -58.48 -41.83 -6.38
CA CYS A 159 -59.55 -41.78 -7.38
C CYS A 159 -60.02 -40.39 -7.84
N GLU A 160 -60.22 -40.07 -9.11
CA GLU A 160 -60.38 -40.82 -10.35
C GLU A 160 -60.30 -39.76 -11.47
N ARG A 161 -59.91 -40.16 -12.69
CA ARG A 161 -60.13 -39.33 -13.89
C ARG A 161 -61.64 -39.14 -14.11
N PRO A 162 -62.04 -37.99 -14.66
CA PRO A 162 -62.73 -38.09 -15.95
C PRO A 162 -62.21 -37.10 -17.00
N ILE A 163 -62.40 -37.55 -18.23
CA ILE A 163 -62.22 -36.86 -19.50
C ILE A 163 -63.43 -35.93 -19.71
N LEU A 164 -63.23 -34.73 -20.28
CA LEU A 164 -63.92 -34.22 -21.49
C LEU A 164 -63.88 -32.67 -21.59
N GLU A 165 -63.43 -32.24 -22.76
CA GLU A 165 -63.89 -31.15 -23.65
C GLU A 165 -64.51 -29.87 -23.07
N ASN A 166 -63.90 -28.73 -23.40
CA ASN A 166 -64.26 -27.96 -24.61
C ASN A 166 -63.06 -27.13 -25.10
#